data_AF-A0A9D4DSR1-F1
#
_entry.id   AF-A0A9D4DSR1-F1
#
_cell.length_a   1.000
_cell.length_b   1.000
_cell.length_c   1.000
_cell.angle_alpha   90.00
_cell.angle_beta   90.00
_cell.angle_gamma   90.00
#
_symmetry.space_group_name_H-M   'P 1'
#
loop_
_entity.id
_entity.type
_entity.pdbx_description
1 polymer ?
#
loop_
_entity_poly.entity_id
_entity_poly.type
_entity_poly.pdbx_seq_one_letter_code
_entity_poly.pdbx_strand_id
1 'polypeptide(L)' 'MSVKVRLTATIQQVSSSTYVCESASCSVKLTRNEHVWVMKAQQSIASQIYETGNSWNSFTGTLIQEL' A
#
# COMPACT_ATOMS: atom_id res chain seq x y z
N MET A 1 -5.81 15.36 -19.70
CA MET A 1 -4.79 15.69 -18.69
C MET A 1 -4.49 14.42 -17.91
N SER A 2 -3.22 14.05 -17.80
CA SER A 2 -2.76 12.89 -17.04
C SER A 2 -1.75 13.32 -15.99
N VAL A 3 -1.50 12.47 -15.00
CA VAL A 3 -0.48 12.71 -13.97
C VAL A 3 0.33 11.45 -13.75
N LYS A 4 1.61 11.59 -13.42
CA LYS A 4 2.45 10.50 -12.90
C LYS A 4 2.48 10.59 -11.39
N VAL A 5 2.09 9.51 -10.71
CA VAL A 5 2.02 9.45 -9.25
C VAL A 5 2.94 8.33 -8.74
N ARG A 6 3.64 8.59 -7.62
CA ARG A 6 4.35 7.57 -6.85
C ARG A 6 3.41 7.07 -5.77
N LEU A 7 3.22 5.76 -5.69
CA LEU A 7 2.42 5.11 -4.66
C LEU A 7 3.34 4.27 -3.79
N THR A 8 3.19 4.38 -2.48
CA THR A 8 3.93 3.57 -1.51
C THR A 8 2.94 2.99 -0.50
N ALA A 9 2.97 1.67 -0.35
CA ALA A 9 2.19 0.95 0.65
C ALA A 9 3.15 0.27 1.63
N THR A 10 2.91 0.43 2.92
CA THR A 10 3.63 -0.28 3.98
C THR A 10 2.63 -1.04 4.82
N ILE A 11 2.82 -2.35 4.90
CA ILE A 11 1.96 -3.28 5.61
C ILE A 11 2.79 -4.01 6.66
N GLN A 12 2.28 -4.07 7.87
CA GLN A 12 2.85 -4.87 8.93
C GLN A 12 2.10 -6.20 9.03
N GLN A 13 2.82 -7.30 8.88
CA GLN A 13 2.30 -8.66 9.05
C GLN A 13 2.83 -9.25 10.35
N VAL A 14 1.98 -9.99 11.07
CA VAL A 14 2.40 -10.76 12.23
C VAL A 14 2.45 -12.22 11.84
N SER A 15 3.65 -12.81 11.90
CA SER A 15 3.81 -14.26 11.83
C SER A 15 4.33 -14.75 13.17
N SER A 16 3.58 -15.62 13.84
CA SER A 16 4.05 -16.42 14.97
C SER A 16 4.86 -15.61 16.01
N SER A 17 4.29 -14.53 16.54
CA SER A 17 4.88 -13.58 17.52
C SER A 17 5.97 -12.60 17.04
N THR A 18 6.25 -12.54 15.74
CA THR A 18 7.18 -11.56 15.14
C THR A 18 6.46 -10.58 14.21
N TYR A 19 6.81 -9.29 14.30
CA TYR A 19 6.34 -8.24 13.39
C TYR A 19 7.29 -8.14 12.19
N VAL A 20 6.75 -8.36 10.99
CA VAL A 20 7.46 -8.14 9.72
C VAL A 20 6.86 -6.94 9.04
N CYS A 21 7.71 -5.96 8.70
CA CYS A 21 7.30 -4.77 7.96
C CYS A 21 7.64 -4.98 6.48
N GLU A 22 6.63 -4.98 5.62
CA GLU A 22 6.78 -5.06 4.18
C GLU A 22 6.40 -3.71 3.56
N SER A 23 7.25 -3.19 2.69
CA SER A 23 6.98 -1.95 1.95
C SER A 23 7.19 -2.17 0.47
N ALA A 24 6.24 -1.68 -0.33
CA ALA A 24 6.31 -1.72 -1.78
C ALA A 24 6.00 -0.33 -2.34
N SER A 25 6.70 0.05 -3.40
CA SER A 25 6.45 1.30 -4.12
C SER A 25 6.38 1.07 -5.62
N CYS A 26 5.53 1.83 -6.29
CA CYS A 26 5.42 1.82 -7.75
C CYS A 26 5.12 3.22 -8.28
N SER A 27 5.32 3.41 -9.59
CA SER A 27 4.93 4.62 -10.30
C SER A 27 3.84 4.27 -11.32
N VAL A 28 2.75 5.03 -11.30
CA VAL A 28 1.61 4.82 -12.19
C VAL A 28 1.23 6.12 -12.88
N LYS A 29 0.81 6.03 -14.14
CA LYS A 29 0.19 7.13 -14.87
C LYS A 29 -1.31 7.06 -14.61
N LEU A 30 -1.91 8.15 -14.11
CA LEU A 30 -3.34 8.26 -13.86
C LEU A 30 -3.97 9.28 -14.81
N THR A 31 -5.19 8.98 -15.25
CA THR A 31 -6.07 9.91 -15.94
C THR A 31 -7.22 10.36 -15.04
N ARG A 32 -7.98 11.35 -15.50
CA ARG A 32 -9.08 11.92 -14.69
C ARG A 32 -10.12 10.84 -14.39
N ASN A 33 -10.52 10.75 -13.12
CA ASN A 33 -11.48 9.78 -12.58
C ASN A 33 -10.97 8.33 -12.48
N GLU A 34 -9.66 8.09 -12.62
CA GLU A 34 -9.09 6.80 -12.24
C GLU A 34 -8.86 6.72 -10.73
N HIS A 35 -9.04 5.52 -10.18
CA HIS A 35 -8.94 5.25 -8.76
C HIS A 35 -7.85 4.21 -8.49
N VAL A 36 -7.13 4.36 -7.37
CA VAL A 36 -6.14 3.38 -6.93
C VAL A 36 -6.40 3.04 -5.47
N TRP A 37 -6.29 1.75 -5.14
CA TRP A 37 -6.45 1.24 -3.80
C TRP A 37 -5.47 0.10 -3.55
N VAL A 38 -5.20 -0.19 -2.28
CA VAL A 38 -4.42 -1.35 -1.85
C VAL A 38 -5.38 -2.48 -1.57
N MET A 39 -5.03 -3.69 -2.01
CA MET A 39 -5.84 -4.89 -1.80
C MET A 39 -4.95 -6.08 -1.47
N LYS A 40 -5.42 -6.96 -0.59
CA LYS A 40 -4.73 -8.20 -0.23
C LYS A 40 -4.87 -9.19 -1.40
N ALA A 41 -3.76 -9.62 -1.98
CA ALA A 41 -3.76 -10.47 -3.18
C ALA A 41 -4.22 -11.92 -2.94
N GLN A 42 -4.08 -12.44 -1.71
CA GLN A 42 -4.44 -13.83 -1.39
C GLN A 42 -5.18 -13.93 -0.05
N GLN A 43 -6.28 -14.67 -0.05
CA GLN A 43 -7.12 -14.93 1.11
C GLN A 43 -6.58 -16.11 1.95
N SER A 44 -5.25 -16.27 2.07
CA SER A 44 -4.72 -17.29 2.99
C SER A 44 -4.95 -16.81 4.44
N ILE A 45 -5.46 -17.74 5.24
CA ILE A 45 -5.92 -17.53 6.63
C ILE A 45 -4.78 -17.07 7.57
N ALA A 46 -3.51 -17.18 7.13
CA ALA A 46 -2.33 -16.97 7.96
C ALA A 46 -1.75 -15.53 7.96
N SER A 47 -2.14 -14.65 7.04
CA SER A 47 -1.59 -13.28 6.97
C SER A 47 -2.67 -12.23 7.25
N GLN A 48 -2.99 -12.03 8.53
CA GLN A 48 -3.86 -10.93 8.95
C GLN A 48 -3.07 -9.62 8.82
N ILE A 49 -3.65 -8.61 8.16
CA ILE A 49 -3.17 -7.23 8.25
C ILE A 49 -3.48 -6.81 9.69
N TYR A 50 -2.44 -6.62 10.50
CA TYR A 50 -2.60 -6.45 11.94
C TYR A 50 -2.51 -4.97 12.30
N GLU A 51 -3.55 -4.47 12.98
CA GLU A 51 -3.54 -3.18 13.68
C GLU A 51 -3.71 -3.48 15.17
N THR A 52 -2.59 -3.65 15.88
CA THR A 52 -2.55 -3.46 17.34
C THR A 52 -2.36 -1.97 17.61
N GLY A 53 -2.58 -1.53 18.87
CA GLY A 53 -2.32 -0.13 19.26
C GLY A 53 -0.90 0.39 18.98
N ASN A 54 0.05 -0.50 18.62
CA ASN A 54 1.44 -0.17 18.27
C ASN A 54 1.81 -0.51 16.81
N SER A 55 0.88 -1.00 15.97
CA SER A 55 1.16 -1.30 14.56
C SER A 55 0.35 -0.41 13.63
N TRP A 56 1.00 0.13 12.61
CA TRP A 56 0.44 1.10 11.67
C TRP A 56 0.69 0.65 10.25
N ASN A 57 -0.38 0.54 9.46
CA ASN A 57 -0.29 0.40 8.02
C ASN A 57 -0.40 1.79 7.39
N SER A 58 0.30 2.01 6.28
CA SER A 58 0.20 3.29 5.57
C SER A 58 0.10 3.08 4.07
N PHE A 59 -0.70 3.94 3.43
CA PHE A 59 -0.77 4.06 2.00
C PHE A 59 -0.66 5.52 1.62
N THR A 60 0.35 5.86 0.82
CA THR A 60 0.65 7.23 0.44
C THR A 60 0.76 7.35 -1.07
N GLY A 61 0.25 8.47 -1.60
CA GLY A 61 0.37 8.84 -3.00
C GLY A 61 0.96 10.24 -3.13
N THR A 62 1.94 10.40 -4.00
CA THR A 62 2.58 11.69 -4.26
C THR A 62 2.61 11.98 -5.75
N LEU A 63 2.11 13.15 -6.15
CA LEU A 63 2.23 13.65 -7.51
C LEU A 63 3.70 13.84 -7.86
N ILE A 64 4.18 13.20 -8.92
CA ILE A 64 5.55 13.34 -9.43
C ILE A 64 5.59 14.39 -10.55
N GLN A 65 4.62 14.33 -11.46
CA GLN A 65 4.63 15.12 -12.69
C GLN A 65 3.21 15.25 -13.25
N GLU A 66 2.85 16.45 -13.73
CA GLU A 66 1.70 16.66 -14.60
C GLU A 66 2.08 16.35 -16.05
N LEU A 67 1.22 15.61 -16.76
CA LEU A 67 1.45 15.06 -18.12
C LEU A 67 0.33 15.43 -19.11
#